data_AF-A0A2M8Z9Q5-F1
#
_entry.id   AF-A0A2M8Z9Q5-F1
#
_cell.length_a   1.000
_cell.length_b   1.000
_cell.length_c   1.000
_cell.angle_alpha   90.00
_cell.angle_beta   90.00
_cell.angle_gamma   90.00
#
_symmetry.space_group_name_H-M   'P 1'
#
loop_
_entity.id
_entity.type
_entity.pdbx_description
1 polymer ?
#
loop_
_entity_poly.entity_id
_entity_poly.type
_entity_poly.pdbx_seq_one_letter_code
_entity_poly.pdbx_strand_id
1 'polypeptide(L)'
;MKQELHVFFDYICPYCLKAHKYLKELIPDYPDVTIVWHPCESHPRPDRYGPHSDLCIQGYFYAVDHGADILEYHERMYQAALKERIDIENIDALTECVGDLVDADDFRLSLQLGTYRGKLDESNKLAFEHSGVWAVPAYRMGALKLDAVENVGVSKEQIRHLLKNPSI
;
A
#
# COMPACT_ATOMS: atom_id res chain seq x y z
N MET A 1 -1.54 4.67 -25.09
CA MET A 1 -2.39 4.08 -24.04
C MET A 1 -1.64 4.22 -22.74
N LYS A 2 -2.27 4.70 -21.66
CA LYS A 2 -1.60 4.77 -20.36
C LYS A 2 -1.30 3.36 -19.88
N GLN A 3 -0.10 3.17 -19.33
CA GLN A 3 0.32 1.88 -18.78
C GLN A 3 0.03 1.85 -17.29
N GLU A 4 -0.39 0.70 -16.79
CA GLU A 4 -0.67 0.53 -15.36
C GLU A 4 0.50 -0.18 -14.67
N LEU A 5 1.08 0.47 -13.68
CA LEU A 5 2.00 -0.14 -12.73
C LEU A 5 1.21 -0.54 -11.50
N HIS A 6 0.93 -1.83 -11.38
CA HIS A 6 0.31 -2.39 -10.18
C HIS A 6 1.37 -2.57 -9.09
N VAL A 7 1.15 -1.97 -7.92
CA VAL A 7 2.08 -1.98 -6.79
C VAL A 7 1.41 -2.68 -5.61
N PHE A 8 1.97 -3.81 -5.20
CA PHE A 8 1.54 -4.58 -4.04
C PHE A 8 2.43 -4.25 -2.86
N PHE A 9 1.83 -3.86 -1.74
CA PHE A 9 2.59 -3.35 -0.59
C PHE A 9 1.84 -3.55 0.72
N ASP A 10 2.57 -3.37 1.83
CA ASP A 10 2.02 -3.36 3.18
C ASP A 10 2.65 -2.22 3.99
N TYR A 11 1.86 -1.57 4.86
CA TYR A 11 2.29 -0.45 5.68
C TYR A 11 3.27 -0.84 6.79
N ILE A 12 3.25 -2.09 7.23
CA ILE A 12 4.20 -2.62 8.23
C ILE A 12 5.50 -3.15 7.61
N CYS A 13 5.64 -3.10 6.28
CA CYS A 13 6.83 -3.57 5.60
C CYS A 13 7.86 -2.43 5.39
N PRO A 14 9.06 -2.49 6.02
CA PRO A 14 10.08 -1.46 5.85
C PRO A 14 10.64 -1.37 4.41
N TYR A 15 10.60 -2.48 3.67
CA TYR A 15 10.99 -2.48 2.25
C TYR A 15 9.96 -1.78 1.38
N CYS A 16 8.67 -1.84 1.73
CA CYS A 16 7.61 -1.10 1.04
C CYS A 16 7.77 0.41 1.22
N LEU A 17 8.08 0.89 2.44
CA LEU A 17 8.41 2.30 2.68
C LEU A 17 9.60 2.76 1.82
N LYS A 18 10.66 1.95 1.75
CA LYS A 18 11.84 2.25 0.93
C LYS A 18 11.48 2.33 -0.56
N ALA A 19 10.70 1.37 -1.05
CA ALA A 19 10.17 1.34 -2.42
C ALA A 19 9.26 2.53 -2.74
N HIS A 20 8.40 2.94 -1.82
CA HIS A 20 7.51 4.08 -1.98
C HIS A 20 8.31 5.38 -2.23
N LYS A 21 9.41 5.59 -1.52
CA LYS A 21 10.34 6.72 -1.78
C LYS A 21 10.93 6.67 -3.18
N TYR A 22 11.35 5.48 -3.62
CA TYR A 22 11.86 5.30 -4.98
C TYR A 22 10.82 5.63 -6.05
N LEU A 23 9.57 5.20 -5.86
CA LEU A 23 8.47 5.54 -6.78
C LEU A 23 8.22 7.05 -6.83
N LYS A 24 8.14 7.74 -5.67
CA LYS A 24 7.96 9.21 -5.62
C LYS A 24 9.03 9.95 -6.43
N GLU A 25 10.26 9.47 -6.40
CA GLU A 25 11.37 10.05 -7.15
C GLU A 25 11.38 9.69 -8.64
N LEU A 26 10.81 8.55 -9.04
CA LEU A 26 10.86 8.06 -10.43
C LEU A 26 9.65 8.49 -11.25
N ILE A 27 8.45 8.39 -10.67
CA ILE A 27 7.17 8.52 -11.40
C ILE A 27 6.98 9.86 -12.12
N PRO A 28 7.50 11.01 -11.63
CA PRO A 28 7.45 12.26 -12.39
C PRO A 28 8.09 12.18 -13.78
N ASP A 29 9.05 11.29 -14.00
CA ASP A 29 9.72 11.08 -15.29
C ASP A 29 8.90 10.18 -16.27
N TYR A 30 7.78 9.59 -15.81
CA TYR A 30 6.96 8.63 -16.58
C TYR A 30 5.48 9.04 -16.56
N PRO A 31 5.09 10.17 -17.20
CA PRO A 31 3.72 10.71 -17.13
C PRO A 31 2.65 9.82 -17.77
N ASP A 32 3.05 8.87 -18.63
CA ASP A 32 2.15 7.90 -19.26
C ASP A 32 1.88 6.66 -18.39
N VAL A 33 2.54 6.55 -17.23
CA VAL A 33 2.33 5.47 -16.27
C VAL A 33 1.36 5.91 -15.18
N THR A 34 0.32 5.12 -14.97
CA THR A 34 -0.62 5.25 -13.85
C THR A 34 -0.30 4.17 -12.82
N ILE A 35 -0.20 4.56 -11.56
CA ILE A 35 0.00 3.59 -10.47
C ILE A 35 -1.35 3.08 -10.01
N VAL A 36 -1.46 1.76 -9.88
CA VAL A 36 -2.59 1.09 -9.25
C VAL A 36 -2.10 0.46 -7.96
N TRP A 37 -2.58 0.98 -6.83
CA TRP A 37 -2.14 0.57 -5.50
C TRP A 37 -2.96 -0.62 -5.00
N HIS A 38 -2.27 -1.68 -4.60
CA HIS A 38 -2.85 -2.91 -4.05
C HIS A 38 -2.28 -3.19 -2.66
N PRO A 39 -2.78 -2.50 -1.61
CA PRO A 39 -2.38 -2.82 -0.25
C PRO A 39 -2.85 -4.22 0.15
N CYS A 40 -1.96 -5.02 0.75
CA CYS A 40 -2.26 -6.36 1.25
C CYS A 40 -1.50 -6.62 2.55
N GLU A 41 -2.04 -7.50 3.40
CA GLU A 41 -1.46 -7.81 4.70
C GLU A 41 -0.38 -8.89 4.60
N SER A 42 0.81 -8.59 5.12
CA SER A 42 1.88 -9.58 5.33
C SER A 42 1.55 -10.52 6.49
N HIS A 43 0.83 -10.00 7.50
CA HIS A 43 0.39 -10.71 8.69
C HIS A 43 -1.12 -10.52 8.90
N PRO A 44 -1.99 -11.15 8.08
CA PRO A 44 -3.43 -11.05 8.25
C PRO A 44 -3.89 -11.78 9.52
N ARG A 45 -4.95 -11.29 10.16
CA ARG A 45 -5.60 -12.04 11.25
C ARG A 45 -6.11 -13.39 10.74
N PRO A 46 -6.08 -14.48 11.54
CA PRO A 46 -5.74 -14.55 12.96
C PRO A 46 -4.25 -14.87 13.23
N ASP A 47 -3.31 -14.46 12.36
CA ASP A 47 -1.89 -14.56 12.68
C ASP A 47 -1.63 -13.94 14.06
N ARG A 48 -0.78 -14.57 14.85
CA ARG A 48 -0.40 -14.11 16.20
C ARG A 48 0.73 -13.09 16.16
N TYR A 49 1.44 -13.00 15.04
CA TYR A 49 2.56 -12.09 14.87
C TYR A 49 2.05 -10.75 14.31
N GLY A 50 1.90 -9.77 15.20
CA GLY A 50 1.58 -8.39 14.84
C GLY A 50 2.84 -7.52 14.61
N PRO A 51 2.66 -6.23 14.27
CA PRO A 51 1.38 -5.52 14.20
C PRO A 51 0.54 -5.90 12.97
N HIS A 52 -0.78 -5.81 13.06
CA HIS A 52 -1.70 -6.00 11.92
C HIS A 52 -1.98 -4.67 11.20
N SER A 53 -1.94 -4.68 9.87
CA SER A 53 -2.18 -3.49 9.05
C SER A 53 -3.62 -3.38 8.52
N ASP A 54 -4.52 -4.24 8.99
CA ASP A 54 -5.93 -4.32 8.56
C ASP A 54 -6.65 -2.96 8.64
N LEU A 55 -6.44 -2.19 9.70
CA LEU A 55 -7.05 -0.87 9.85
C LEU A 55 -6.43 0.19 8.93
N CYS A 56 -5.11 0.18 8.75
CA CYS A 56 -4.45 1.08 7.78
C CYS A 56 -4.95 0.84 6.35
N ILE A 57 -5.17 -0.43 5.98
CA ILE A 57 -5.61 -0.79 4.63
C ILE A 57 -7.10 -0.49 4.43
N GLN A 58 -7.94 -0.75 5.43
CA GLN A 58 -9.35 -0.30 5.39
C GLN A 58 -9.45 1.22 5.28
N GLY A 59 -8.60 1.95 6.01
CA GLY A 59 -8.53 3.40 5.93
C GLY A 59 -8.04 3.89 4.56
N TYR A 60 -7.16 3.17 3.88
CA TYR A 60 -6.79 3.46 2.50
C TYR A 60 -8.01 3.39 1.56
N PHE A 61 -8.82 2.34 1.66
CA PHE A 61 -10.01 2.22 0.83
C PHE A 61 -11.04 3.31 1.11
N TYR A 62 -11.19 3.71 2.37
CA TYR A 62 -11.96 4.90 2.72
C TYR A 62 -11.40 6.14 2.01
N ALA A 63 -10.10 6.39 2.13
CA ALA A 63 -9.45 7.57 1.56
C ALA A 63 -9.64 7.65 0.04
N VAL A 64 -9.57 6.50 -0.65
CA VAL A 64 -9.84 6.39 -2.09
C VAL A 64 -11.29 6.77 -2.42
N ASP A 65 -12.27 6.17 -1.75
CA ASP A 65 -13.70 6.40 -2.04
C ASP A 65 -14.13 7.85 -1.74
N HIS A 66 -13.41 8.55 -0.85
CA HIS A 66 -13.68 9.93 -0.47
C HIS A 66 -12.78 10.95 -1.18
N GLY A 67 -11.93 10.51 -2.12
CA GLY A 67 -11.12 11.41 -2.94
C GLY A 67 -10.01 12.14 -2.18
N ALA A 68 -9.51 11.57 -1.08
CA ALA A 68 -8.39 12.12 -0.33
C ALA A 68 -7.06 12.00 -1.10
N ASP A 69 -6.04 12.75 -0.68
CA ASP A 69 -4.69 12.60 -1.24
C ASP A 69 -4.07 11.26 -0.80
N ILE A 70 -4.03 10.32 -1.74
CA ILE A 70 -3.57 8.95 -1.50
C ILE A 70 -2.06 8.87 -1.24
N LEU A 71 -1.27 9.75 -1.86
CA LEU A 71 0.18 9.76 -1.60
C LEU A 71 0.48 10.27 -0.19
N GLU A 72 -0.26 11.29 0.26
CA GLU A 72 -0.16 11.79 1.63
C GLU A 72 -0.68 10.75 2.64
N TYR A 73 -1.78 10.05 2.30
CA TYR A 73 -2.27 8.94 3.12
C TYR A 73 -1.21 7.84 3.28
N HIS A 74 -0.55 7.44 2.20
CA HIS A 74 0.54 6.46 2.27
C HIS A 74 1.70 6.93 3.15
N GLU A 75 2.14 8.19 2.99
CA GLU A 75 3.22 8.75 3.80
C GLU A 75 2.85 8.69 5.30
N ARG A 76 1.66 9.16 5.69
CA ARG A 76 1.20 9.14 7.08
C ARG A 76 1.13 7.75 7.67
N MET A 77 0.59 6.77 6.93
CA MET A 77 0.51 5.39 7.42
C MET A 77 1.89 4.75 7.59
N TYR A 78 2.85 5.02 6.68
CA TYR A 78 4.23 4.55 6.89
C TYR A 78 4.94 5.25 8.05
N GLN A 79 4.70 6.55 8.27
CA GLN A 79 5.26 7.28 9.41
C GLN A 79 4.74 6.69 10.73
N ALA A 80 3.41 6.56 10.83
CA ALA A 80 2.71 5.97 11.97
C ALA A 80 3.23 4.56 12.29
N ALA A 81 3.23 3.66 11.29
CA ALA A 81 3.57 2.26 11.50
C ALA A 81 5.07 2.00 11.76
N LEU A 82 5.97 2.70 11.04
CA LEU A 82 7.39 2.30 10.98
C LEU A 82 8.35 3.28 11.63
N LYS A 83 8.00 4.57 11.71
CA LYS A 83 8.88 5.59 12.30
C LYS A 83 8.46 5.95 13.71
N GLU A 84 7.22 6.37 13.87
CA GLU A 84 6.63 6.76 15.16
C GLU A 84 6.22 5.54 15.97
N ARG A 85 5.89 4.42 15.29
CA ARG A 85 5.49 3.14 15.88
C ARG A 85 4.32 3.31 16.84
N ILE A 86 3.35 4.11 16.43
CA ILE A 86 2.08 4.21 17.16
C ILE A 86 1.35 2.87 17.10
N ASP A 87 0.34 2.70 17.95
CA ASP A 87 -0.55 1.55 17.89
C ASP A 87 -1.48 1.67 16.68
N ILE A 88 -1.07 1.11 15.54
CA ILE A 88 -1.86 1.10 14.30
C ILE A 88 -3.08 0.16 14.35
N GLU A 89 -3.23 -0.63 15.43
CA GLU A 89 -4.44 -1.43 15.67
C GLU A 89 -5.48 -0.63 16.48
N ASN A 90 -5.15 0.60 16.87
CA ASN A 90 -6.05 1.53 17.55
C ASN A 90 -6.67 2.51 16.55
N ILE A 91 -8.00 2.45 16.42
CA ILE A 91 -8.77 3.29 15.50
C ILE A 91 -8.60 4.78 15.81
N ASP A 92 -8.60 5.18 17.09
CA ASP A 92 -8.48 6.60 17.45
C ASP A 92 -7.11 7.16 17.12
N ALA A 93 -6.05 6.37 17.38
CA ALA A 93 -4.68 6.76 17.04
C ALA A 93 -4.50 6.91 15.51
N LEU A 94 -5.03 5.96 14.72
CA LEU A 94 -5.02 6.08 13.26
C LEU A 94 -5.83 7.27 12.75
N THR A 95 -7.00 7.53 13.35
CA THR A 95 -7.85 8.66 12.97
C THR A 95 -7.13 9.98 13.21
N GLU A 96 -6.40 10.12 14.31
CA GLU A 96 -5.59 11.31 14.61
C GLU A 96 -4.53 11.56 13.53
N CYS A 97 -3.88 10.52 13.01
CA CYS A 97 -2.87 10.64 11.96
C CYS A 97 -3.38 11.23 10.63
N VAL A 98 -4.68 11.14 10.36
CA VAL A 98 -5.29 11.54 9.08
C VAL A 98 -6.42 12.55 9.23
N GLY A 99 -6.67 13.07 10.43
CA GLY A 99 -7.88 13.87 10.72
C GLY A 99 -8.01 15.19 9.97
N ASP A 100 -6.93 15.74 9.42
CA ASP A 100 -6.90 16.90 8.52
C ASP A 100 -6.89 16.52 7.03
N LEU A 101 -6.74 15.23 6.71
CA LEU A 101 -6.76 14.67 5.36
C LEU A 101 -8.13 14.08 4.98
N VAL A 102 -8.91 13.65 5.97
CA VAL A 102 -10.23 13.02 5.80
C VAL A 102 -11.25 13.60 6.78
N ASP A 103 -12.54 13.31 6.59
CA ASP A 103 -13.53 13.49 7.66
C ASP A 103 -13.23 12.50 8.79
N ALA A 104 -12.69 13.00 9.91
CA ALA A 104 -12.22 12.18 11.01
C ALA A 104 -13.33 11.36 11.68
N ASP A 105 -14.54 11.90 11.78
CA ASP A 105 -15.64 11.21 12.46
C ASP A 105 -16.21 10.10 11.59
N ASP A 106 -16.37 10.35 10.28
CA ASP A 106 -16.82 9.33 9.34
C ASP A 106 -15.74 8.26 9.08
N PHE A 107 -14.46 8.65 9.04
CA PHE A 107 -13.33 7.71 8.99
C PHE A 107 -13.32 6.76 10.19
N ARG A 108 -13.42 7.31 11.41
CA ARG A 108 -13.49 6.53 12.65
C ARG A 108 -14.66 5.55 12.60
N LEU A 109 -15.85 6.05 12.24
CA LEU A 109 -17.07 5.23 12.16
C LEU A 109 -16.92 4.10 11.14
N SER A 110 -16.36 4.40 9.96
CA SER A 110 -16.09 3.42 8.91
C SER A 110 -15.19 2.27 9.38
N LEU A 111 -14.12 2.59 10.11
CA LEU A 111 -13.23 1.58 10.70
C LEU A 111 -13.92 0.75 11.78
N GLN A 112 -14.72 1.38 12.65
CA GLN A 112 -15.48 0.69 13.70
C GLN A 112 -16.50 -0.31 13.11
N LEU A 113 -17.19 0.11 12.05
CA LEU A 113 -18.17 -0.73 11.34
C LEU A 113 -17.51 -1.78 10.45
N GLY A 114 -16.20 -1.66 10.18
CA GLY A 114 -15.50 -2.55 9.26
C GLY A 114 -15.99 -2.42 7.82
N THR A 115 -16.40 -1.22 7.41
CA THR A 115 -17.02 -0.94 6.10
C THR A 115 -16.19 -1.49 4.93
N TYR A 116 -14.86 -1.46 5.06
CA TYR A 116 -13.92 -1.87 4.00
C TYR A 116 -13.29 -3.25 4.21
N ARG A 117 -13.75 -4.07 5.17
CA ARG A 117 -13.23 -5.44 5.37
C ARG A 117 -13.32 -6.29 4.11
N GLY A 118 -14.44 -6.20 3.38
CA GLY A 118 -14.61 -6.92 2.11
C GLY A 118 -13.58 -6.51 1.05
N LYS A 119 -13.28 -5.20 0.91
CA LYS A 119 -12.25 -4.73 -0.03
C LYS A 119 -10.85 -5.18 0.39
N LEU A 120 -10.56 -5.20 1.69
CA LEU A 120 -9.31 -5.75 2.20
C LEU A 120 -9.16 -7.25 1.86
N ASP A 121 -10.20 -8.05 2.10
CA ASP A 121 -10.20 -9.48 1.76
C ASP A 121 -9.98 -9.71 0.26
N GLU A 122 -10.64 -8.91 -0.59
CA GLU A 122 -10.46 -8.94 -2.04
C GLU A 122 -9.04 -8.55 -2.46
N SER A 123 -8.45 -7.54 -1.81
CA SER A 123 -7.09 -7.09 -2.08
C SER A 123 -6.05 -8.15 -1.70
N ASN A 124 -6.22 -8.79 -0.54
CA ASN A 124 -5.39 -9.92 -0.12
C ASN A 124 -5.47 -11.09 -1.12
N LYS A 125 -6.68 -11.48 -1.54
CA LYS A 125 -6.86 -12.53 -2.57
C LYS A 125 -6.22 -12.14 -3.89
N LEU A 126 -6.39 -10.89 -4.33
CA LEU A 126 -5.78 -10.38 -5.54
C LEU A 126 -4.26 -10.50 -5.50
N ALA A 127 -3.62 -10.13 -4.40
CA ALA A 127 -2.18 -10.23 -4.23
C ALA A 127 -1.71 -11.69 -4.21
N PHE A 128 -2.20 -12.49 -3.26
CA PHE A 128 -1.64 -13.80 -2.93
C PHE A 128 -2.14 -14.93 -3.84
N GLU A 129 -3.39 -14.88 -4.28
CA GLU A 129 -4.00 -15.96 -5.07
C GLU A 129 -3.96 -15.67 -6.57
N HIS A 130 -4.18 -14.41 -6.98
CA HIS A 130 -4.36 -14.07 -8.40
C HIS A 130 -3.13 -13.43 -9.04
N SER A 131 -2.25 -12.79 -8.27
CA SER A 131 -1.09 -12.05 -8.79
C SER A 131 0.26 -12.72 -8.50
N GLY A 132 0.24 -13.84 -7.77
CA GLY A 132 1.43 -14.61 -7.40
C GLY A 132 2.43 -13.78 -6.59
N VAL A 133 1.94 -12.89 -5.75
CA VAL A 133 2.78 -12.07 -4.85
C VAL A 133 3.07 -12.91 -3.62
N TRP A 134 4.32 -13.30 -3.42
CA TRP A 134 4.75 -14.06 -2.23
C TRP A 134 5.46 -13.19 -1.19
N ALA A 135 5.94 -12.02 -1.61
CA ALA A 135 6.60 -11.04 -0.76
C ALA A 135 6.34 -9.63 -1.29
N VAL A 136 6.15 -8.70 -0.37
CA VAL A 136 6.00 -7.27 -0.67
C VAL A 136 7.30 -6.50 -0.38
N PRO A 137 7.62 -5.43 -1.13
CA PRO A 137 6.85 -4.88 -2.25
C PRO A 137 6.97 -5.73 -3.53
N ALA A 138 5.91 -5.78 -4.32
CA ALA A 138 5.91 -6.42 -5.63
C ALA A 138 5.23 -5.54 -6.69
N TYR A 139 5.62 -5.73 -7.94
CA TYR A 139 5.18 -4.91 -9.07
C TYR A 139 4.76 -5.77 -10.24
N ARG A 140 3.70 -5.35 -10.93
CA ARG A 140 3.25 -5.93 -12.20
C ARG A 140 3.02 -4.80 -13.20
N MET A 141 3.50 -4.97 -14.42
CA MET A 141 3.23 -4.04 -15.52
C MET A 141 3.25 -4.82 -16.85
N GLY A 142 2.09 -4.96 -17.49
CA GLY A 142 1.94 -5.83 -18.65
C GLY A 142 2.37 -7.27 -18.33
N ALA A 143 3.28 -7.83 -19.14
CA ALA A 143 3.86 -9.16 -18.91
C ALA A 143 5.00 -9.17 -17.88
N LEU A 144 5.49 -8.01 -17.45
CA LEU A 144 6.64 -7.91 -16.56
C LEU A 144 6.25 -8.03 -15.09
N LYS A 145 7.15 -8.66 -14.32
CA LYS A 145 7.05 -8.84 -12.88
C LYS A 145 8.36 -8.43 -12.21
N LEU A 146 8.25 -7.79 -11.06
CA LEU A 146 9.36 -7.52 -10.16
C LEU A 146 8.91 -7.84 -8.74
N ASP A 147 9.52 -8.85 -8.13
CA ASP A 147 9.24 -9.27 -6.76
C ASP A 147 10.39 -8.90 -5.83
N ALA A 148 10.08 -8.64 -4.57
CA ALA A 148 11.09 -8.40 -3.55
C ALA A 148 11.95 -9.64 -3.29
N VAL A 149 13.24 -9.41 -3.05
CA VAL A 149 14.13 -10.43 -2.47
C VAL A 149 14.02 -10.36 -0.95
N GLU A 150 13.86 -11.52 -0.31
CA GLU A 150 13.76 -11.61 1.15
C GLU A 150 14.92 -10.88 1.84
N ASN A 151 14.60 -10.10 2.88
CA ASN A 151 15.55 -9.25 3.62
C ASN A 151 16.28 -8.16 2.81
N VAL A 152 15.93 -7.95 1.53
CA VAL A 152 16.58 -6.96 0.65
C VAL A 152 15.55 -5.97 0.05
N GLY A 153 14.38 -6.45 -0.37
CA GLY A 153 13.36 -5.68 -1.06
C GLY A 153 13.65 -5.56 -2.56
N VAL A 154 13.38 -4.37 -3.13
CA VAL A 154 13.70 -4.00 -4.51
C VAL A 154 14.59 -2.76 -4.54
N SER A 155 15.40 -2.60 -5.58
CA SER A 155 16.20 -1.39 -5.80
C SER A 155 15.48 -0.37 -6.69
N LYS A 156 15.88 0.91 -6.58
CA LYS A 156 15.39 1.98 -7.46
C LYS A 156 15.68 1.67 -8.93
N GLU A 157 16.83 1.09 -9.22
CA GLU A 157 17.27 0.70 -10.56
C GLU A 157 16.39 -0.40 -11.16
N GLN A 158 15.96 -1.38 -10.35
CA GLN A 158 15.02 -2.43 -10.80
C GLN A 158 13.66 -1.83 -11.16
N ILE A 159 13.11 -0.96 -10.31
CA ILE A 159 11.85 -0.24 -10.59
C ILE A 159 12.00 0.60 -11.86
N ARG A 160 13.12 1.32 -12.02
CA ARG A 160 13.40 2.10 -13.23
C ARG A 160 13.46 1.22 -14.48
N HIS A 161 14.07 0.05 -14.40
CA HIS A 161 14.14 -0.88 -15.53
C HIS A 161 12.76 -1.39 -15.93
N LEU A 162 11.92 -1.71 -14.94
CA LEU A 162 10.52 -2.06 -15.17
C LEU A 162 9.80 -0.93 -15.91
N LEU A 163 9.87 0.31 -15.41
CA LEU A 163 9.22 1.50 -16.00
C LEU A 163 9.67 1.83 -17.44
N LYS A 164 10.93 1.55 -17.78
CA LYS A 164 11.48 1.84 -19.12
C LYS A 164 11.05 0.84 -20.19
N ASN A 165 10.71 -0.39 -19.81
CA ASN A 165 10.51 -1.50 -20.73
C ASN A 165 9.10 -2.10 -20.62
N PRO A 166 8.02 -1.30 -20.67
CA PRO A 166 6.68 -1.76 -20.35
C PRO A 166 6.17 -2.93 -21.20
N SER A 167 6.71 -3.16 -22.40
CA SER A 167 6.64 -4.38 -23.23
C SER A 167 7.48 -4.19 -24.49
N ILE A 168 8.15 -5.25 -24.95
CA ILE A 168 8.22 -5.56 -26.39
C ILE A 168 6.86 -6.16 -26.75
#